data_AF-A0A497RL17-F1
#
_entry.id   AF-A0A497RL17-F1
#
_cell.length_a   1.000
_cell.length_b   1.000
_cell.length_c   1.000
_cell.angle_alpha   90.00
_cell.angle_beta   90.00
_cell.angle_gamma   90.00
#
_symmetry.space_group_name_H-M   'P 1'
#
loop_
_entity.id
_entity.type
_entity.pdbx_description
1 polymer ?
#
loop_
_entity_poly.entity_id
_entity_poly.type
_entity_poly.pdbx_seq_one_letter_code
_entity_poly.pdbx_strand_id
1 'polypeptide(L)'
;MPTDIANNPKMLLIDLARELDGDTLESTFKLYDFEWTISLLTEDEQNWRNGYVNTGSQISTISSWRLPTLSIGIRAINGVPVFAFFRDEWEATDEGRQMVNILEGKGRFSQKYFAAEHLMEFLAARFPDKLDPLWEKWMELETRREDAQDAAKKSSGESSEEDTKPSGTEPSPLGDE
;
A
#
# COMPACT_ATOMS: atom_id res chain seq x y z
N MET A 1 12.55 2.43 -19.47
CA MET A 1 12.76 1.02 -19.09
C MET A 1 12.19 0.85 -17.70
N PRO A 2 11.19 -0.01 -17.46
CA PRO A 2 10.79 -0.32 -16.10
C PRO A 2 11.84 -1.27 -15.52
N THR A 3 12.65 -0.78 -14.59
CA THR A 3 13.47 -1.64 -13.74
C THR A 3 12.51 -2.48 -12.93
N ASP A 4 12.64 -3.79 -13.07
CA ASP A 4 11.94 -4.81 -12.32
C ASP A 4 12.39 -4.73 -10.85
N ILE A 5 11.77 -3.84 -10.07
CA ILE A 5 12.13 -3.56 -8.66
C ILE A 5 11.96 -4.83 -7.81
N ALA A 6 11.04 -5.71 -8.19
CA ALA A 6 10.78 -7.00 -7.54
C ALA A 6 12.02 -7.91 -7.48
N ASN A 7 12.97 -7.76 -8.41
CA ASN A 7 14.18 -8.60 -8.49
C ASN A 7 15.45 -7.94 -7.95
N ASN A 8 15.35 -6.81 -7.23
CA ASN A 8 16.52 -6.14 -6.65
C ASN A 8 16.73 -6.50 -5.16
N PRO A 9 17.64 -7.42 -4.83
CA PRO A 9 17.85 -7.87 -3.45
C PRO A 9 18.29 -6.76 -2.50
N LYS A 10 18.91 -5.68 -3.00
CA LYS A 10 19.24 -4.52 -2.17
C LYS A 10 18.00 -3.74 -1.75
N MET A 11 17.00 -3.64 -2.63
CA MET A 11 15.74 -2.95 -2.30
C MET A 11 14.96 -3.74 -1.26
N LEU A 12 14.89 -5.08 -1.38
CA LEU A 12 14.23 -5.93 -0.40
C LEU A 12 14.84 -5.78 1.01
N LEU A 13 16.17 -5.69 1.12
CA LEU A 13 16.84 -5.46 2.41
C LEU A 13 16.56 -4.08 2.99
N ILE A 14 16.48 -3.04 2.16
CA ILE A 14 16.12 -1.68 2.60
C ILE A 14 14.66 -1.67 3.06
N ASP A 15 13.77 -2.28 2.31
CA ASP A 15 12.35 -2.37 2.63
C ASP A 15 12.13 -3.11 3.96
N LEU A 16 12.81 -4.24 4.16
CA LEU A 16 12.79 -4.99 5.42
C LEU A 16 13.33 -4.18 6.60
N ALA A 17 14.45 -3.47 6.42
CA ALA A 17 15.01 -2.62 7.47
C ALA A 17 14.04 -1.52 7.89
N ARG A 18 13.35 -0.89 6.92
CA ARG A 18 12.34 0.14 7.19
C ARG A 18 11.15 -0.43 7.96
N GLU A 19 10.65 -1.61 7.59
CA GLU A 19 9.56 -2.25 8.34
C GLU A 19 9.97 -2.61 9.78
N LEU A 20 11.21 -3.07 9.99
CA LEU A 20 11.74 -3.36 11.33
C LEU A 20 11.86 -2.10 12.19
N ASP A 21 12.16 -0.96 11.58
CA ASP A 21 12.21 0.35 12.23
C ASP A 21 10.81 0.97 12.44
N GLY A 22 9.75 0.30 11.96
CA GLY A 22 8.36 0.76 12.08
C GLY A 22 7.92 1.75 11.01
N ASP A 23 8.75 2.01 10.01
CA ASP A 23 8.42 2.84 8.85
C ASP A 23 7.54 2.06 7.88
N THR A 24 6.51 2.72 7.33
CA THR A 24 5.72 2.13 6.26
C THR A 24 6.47 2.21 4.93
N LEU A 25 6.41 1.11 4.19
CA LEU A 25 7.01 1.03 2.86
C LEU A 25 6.41 2.11 1.95
N GLU A 26 7.27 2.82 1.22
CA GLU A 26 6.90 3.96 0.36
C GLU A 26 7.47 3.78 -1.07
N SER A 27 6.74 4.28 -2.06
CA SER A 27 7.18 4.36 -3.45
C SER A 27 6.77 5.68 -4.07
N THR A 28 7.65 6.23 -4.91
CA THR A 28 7.37 7.40 -5.74
C THR A 28 7.47 7.04 -7.21
N PHE A 29 6.46 7.41 -8.00
CA PHE A 29 6.39 7.08 -9.42
C PHE A 29 5.67 8.17 -10.22
N LYS A 30 5.98 8.25 -11.51
CA LYS A 30 5.27 9.15 -12.44
C LYS A 30 4.13 8.40 -13.11
N LEU A 31 2.94 8.98 -13.08
CA LEU A 31 1.76 8.43 -13.72
C LEU A 31 0.92 9.60 -14.24
N TYR A 32 0.75 9.63 -15.56
CA TYR A 32 0.22 10.79 -16.28
C TYR A 32 1.08 12.05 -16.04
N ASP A 33 0.43 13.19 -15.75
CA ASP A 33 1.06 14.49 -15.52
C ASP A 33 1.48 14.70 -14.06
N PHE A 34 1.40 13.66 -13.23
CA PHE A 34 1.69 13.73 -11.80
C PHE A 34 2.78 12.75 -11.40
N GLU A 35 3.62 13.20 -10.48
CA GLU A 35 4.47 12.33 -9.66
C GLU A 35 3.75 12.03 -8.36
N TRP A 36 3.51 10.75 -8.08
CA TRP A 36 2.77 10.29 -6.91
C TRP A 36 3.73 9.64 -5.93
N THR A 37 3.58 9.96 -4.65
CA THR A 37 4.21 9.23 -3.55
C THR A 37 3.12 8.49 -2.78
N ILE A 38 3.23 7.18 -2.69
CA ILE A 38 2.30 6.30 -1.95
C ILE A 38 3.05 5.54 -0.87
N SER A 39 2.41 5.29 0.27
CA SER A 39 2.96 4.42 1.32
C SER A 39 1.89 3.49 1.89
N LEU A 40 2.33 2.30 2.33
CA LEU A 40 1.44 1.32 2.96
C LEU A 40 0.75 1.91 4.19
N LEU A 41 -0.46 1.41 4.46
CA LEU A 41 -1.28 1.92 5.56
C LEU A 41 -0.82 1.35 6.90
N THR A 42 -0.66 2.25 7.86
CA THR A 42 -0.59 1.91 9.28
C THR A 42 -1.93 1.32 9.77
N GLU A 43 -1.94 0.69 10.95
CA GLU A 43 -3.16 0.13 11.53
C GLU A 43 -4.27 1.19 11.71
N ASP A 44 -3.93 2.37 12.22
CA ASP A 44 -4.87 3.49 12.37
C ASP A 44 -5.48 3.95 11.04
N GLU A 45 -4.70 3.90 9.96
CA GLU A 45 -5.17 4.26 8.63
C GLU A 45 -6.06 3.19 8.01
N GLN A 46 -5.77 1.92 8.28
CA GLN A 46 -6.65 0.82 7.91
C GLN A 46 -7.99 0.92 8.64
N ASN A 47 -7.99 1.27 9.93
CA ASN A 47 -9.20 1.50 10.71
C ASN A 47 -10.03 2.65 10.15
N TRP A 48 -9.39 3.77 9.79
CA TRP A 48 -10.08 4.87 9.12
C TRP A 48 -10.67 4.43 7.78
N ARG A 49 -9.89 3.76 6.92
CA ARG A 49 -10.34 3.24 5.62
C ARG A 49 -11.58 2.38 5.78
N ASN A 50 -11.59 1.49 6.78
CA ASN A 50 -12.70 0.58 7.05
C ASN A 50 -14.02 1.31 7.32
N GLY A 51 -13.99 2.57 7.77
CA GLY A 51 -15.18 3.40 7.97
C GLY A 51 -15.89 3.83 6.67
N TYR A 52 -15.22 3.79 5.51
CA TYR A 52 -15.76 4.21 4.21
C TYR A 52 -16.17 3.04 3.31
N VAL A 53 -16.06 1.83 3.84
CA VAL A 53 -16.32 0.58 3.12
C VAL A 53 -17.82 0.32 3.07
N ASN A 54 -18.36 0.10 1.87
CA ASN A 54 -19.73 -0.36 1.73
C ASN A 54 -19.79 -1.88 1.91
N THR A 55 -20.42 -2.35 2.97
CA THR A 55 -20.51 -3.78 3.35
C THR A 55 -21.69 -4.52 2.71
N GLY A 56 -22.42 -3.90 1.77
CA GLY A 56 -23.63 -4.47 1.18
C GLY A 56 -23.47 -5.77 0.38
N SER A 57 -22.27 -6.08 -0.13
CA SER A 57 -21.93 -7.38 -0.73
C SER A 57 -20.41 -7.59 -0.74
N GLN A 58 -19.89 -8.82 -0.75
CA GLN A 58 -18.43 -9.07 -0.76
C GLN A 58 -17.71 -8.42 -1.95
N ILE A 59 -18.32 -8.43 -3.14
CA ILE A 59 -17.76 -7.80 -4.35
C ILE A 59 -17.76 -6.28 -4.20
N SER A 60 -18.84 -5.71 -3.65
CA SER A 60 -18.93 -4.28 -3.32
C SER A 60 -17.91 -3.90 -2.25
N THR A 61 -17.66 -4.77 -1.27
CA THR A 61 -16.65 -4.56 -0.22
C THR A 61 -15.26 -4.45 -0.82
N ILE A 62 -14.82 -5.44 -1.63
CA ILE A 62 -13.47 -5.47 -2.22
C ILE A 62 -13.23 -4.25 -3.13
N SER A 63 -14.20 -3.92 -3.98
CA SER A 63 -14.09 -2.76 -4.87
C SER A 63 -14.18 -1.42 -4.12
N SER A 64 -14.95 -1.36 -3.03
CA SER A 64 -15.10 -0.15 -2.21
C SER A 64 -13.84 0.22 -1.43
N TRP A 65 -12.88 -0.69 -1.25
CA TRP A 65 -11.66 -0.42 -0.48
C TRP A 65 -10.65 0.40 -1.25
N ARG A 66 -10.64 0.29 -2.59
CA ARG A 66 -9.58 0.87 -3.43
C ARG A 66 -9.46 2.37 -3.24
N LEU A 67 -10.58 3.07 -3.41
CA LEU A 67 -10.60 4.52 -3.38
C LEU A 67 -10.22 5.07 -1.98
N PRO A 68 -10.82 4.63 -0.86
CA PRO A 68 -10.38 5.04 0.47
C PRO A 68 -8.91 4.68 0.75
N THR A 69 -8.46 3.49 0.33
CA THR A 69 -7.06 3.06 0.51
C THR A 69 -6.10 4.00 -0.19
N LEU A 70 -6.32 4.27 -1.47
CA LEU A 70 -5.48 5.17 -2.26
C LEU A 70 -5.50 6.59 -1.67
N SER A 71 -6.67 7.06 -1.24
CA SER A 71 -6.83 8.43 -0.75
C SER A 71 -6.06 8.70 0.53
N ILE A 72 -5.91 7.72 1.42
CA ILE A 72 -5.06 7.87 2.61
C ILE A 72 -3.61 7.41 2.39
N GLY A 73 -3.40 6.50 1.44
CA GLY A 73 -2.08 5.95 1.10
C GLY A 73 -1.22 6.90 0.27
N ILE A 74 -1.81 7.77 -0.53
CA ILE A 74 -1.10 8.83 -1.24
C ILE A 74 -0.61 9.89 -0.23
N ARG A 75 0.70 10.08 -0.17
CA ARG A 75 1.39 11.00 0.76
C ARG A 75 1.72 12.34 0.12
N ALA A 76 2.07 12.33 -1.17
CA ALA A 76 2.42 13.53 -1.92
C ALA A 76 2.05 13.43 -3.39
N ILE A 77 1.84 14.60 -4.00
CA ILE A 77 1.59 14.81 -5.43
C ILE A 77 2.58 15.87 -5.91
N ASN A 78 3.37 15.56 -6.93
CA ASN A 78 4.47 16.39 -7.45
C ASN A 78 5.48 16.79 -6.36
N GLY A 79 5.77 15.87 -5.44
CA GLY A 79 6.64 16.12 -4.29
C GLY A 79 6.06 17.02 -3.19
N VAL A 80 4.80 17.45 -3.33
CA VAL A 80 4.09 18.29 -2.35
C VAL A 80 3.15 17.42 -1.51
N PRO A 81 3.19 17.50 -0.16
CA PRO A 81 2.25 16.77 0.69
C PRO A 81 0.78 17.06 0.31
N VAL A 82 -0.09 16.06 0.35
CA VAL A 82 -1.48 16.19 -0.14
C VAL A 82 -2.22 17.39 0.47
N PHE A 83 -2.07 17.62 1.78
CA PHE A 83 -2.69 18.78 2.43
C PHE A 83 -2.21 20.12 1.84
N ALA A 84 -0.91 20.25 1.56
CA ALA A 84 -0.35 21.45 0.96
C ALA A 84 -0.73 21.58 -0.54
N PHE A 85 -0.90 20.46 -1.24
CA PHE A 85 -1.31 20.43 -2.64
C PHE A 85 -2.70 21.06 -2.85
N PHE A 86 -3.63 20.84 -1.92
CA PHE A 86 -5.00 21.42 -1.98
C PHE A 86 -5.17 22.72 -1.18
N ARG A 87 -4.12 23.19 -0.49
CA ARG A 87 -4.21 24.35 0.40
C ARG A 87 -4.73 25.59 -0.31
N ASP A 88 -4.17 25.90 -1.47
CA ASP A 88 -4.54 27.09 -2.24
C ASP A 88 -6.02 27.08 -2.65
N GLU A 89 -6.56 25.90 -2.95
CA GLU A 89 -7.99 25.71 -3.25
C GLU A 89 -8.86 25.99 -2.04
N TRP A 90 -8.48 25.50 -0.86
CA TRP A 90 -9.24 25.73 0.37
C TRP A 90 -9.14 27.17 0.87
N GLU A 91 -7.99 27.82 0.72
CA GLU A 91 -7.81 29.22 1.14
C GLU A 91 -8.45 30.25 0.19
N ALA A 92 -9.00 29.79 -0.95
CA ALA A 92 -9.71 30.61 -1.92
C ALA A 92 -11.01 31.20 -1.37
N THR A 93 -11.59 30.60 -0.32
CA THR A 93 -12.78 31.12 0.39
C THR A 93 -12.43 31.51 1.82
N ASP A 94 -13.19 32.45 2.38
CA ASP A 94 -13.00 32.89 3.77
C ASP A 94 -13.28 31.74 4.76
N GLU A 95 -14.31 30.94 4.49
CA GLU A 95 -14.65 29.76 5.29
C GLU A 95 -13.55 28.69 5.22
N GLY A 96 -13.04 28.40 4.02
CA GLY A 96 -11.99 27.40 3.85
C GLY A 96 -10.66 27.84 4.48
N ARG A 97 -10.33 29.13 4.43
CA ARG A 97 -9.18 29.71 5.15
C ARG A 97 -9.31 29.55 6.67
N GLN A 98 -10.48 29.79 7.23
CA GLN A 98 -10.72 29.54 8.66
C GLN A 98 -10.54 28.06 9.01
N MET A 99 -11.03 27.14 8.16
CA MET A 99 -10.87 25.71 8.35
C MET A 99 -9.40 25.28 8.30
N VAL A 100 -8.61 25.77 7.34
CA VAL A 100 -7.16 25.52 7.25
C VAL A 100 -6.45 25.96 8.53
N ASN A 101 -6.74 27.18 9.02
CA ASN A 101 -6.16 27.67 10.28
C ASN A 101 -6.50 26.78 11.49
N ILE A 102 -7.73 26.27 11.57
CA ILE A 102 -8.15 25.35 12.62
C ILE A 102 -7.38 24.02 12.51
N LEU A 103 -7.21 23.49 11.30
CA LEU A 103 -6.50 22.23 11.06
C LEU A 103 -4.99 22.36 11.34
N GLU A 104 -4.39 23.52 11.07
CA GLU A 104 -3.02 23.84 11.47
C GLU A 104 -2.85 23.83 13.00
N GLY A 105 -3.87 24.28 13.74
CA GLY A 105 -3.87 24.22 15.21
C GLY A 105 -4.14 22.83 15.83
N LYS A 106 -4.70 21.87 15.07
CA LYS A 106 -5.09 20.53 15.56
C LYS A 106 -4.04 19.44 15.34
N GLY A 107 -2.97 19.74 14.59
CA GLY A 107 -1.84 18.84 14.35
C GLY A 107 -1.99 17.93 13.12
N ARG A 108 -0.92 17.19 12.82
CA ARG A 108 -0.76 16.44 11.56
C ARG A 108 -1.81 15.34 11.33
N PHE A 109 -2.30 14.73 12.40
CA PHE A 109 -3.31 13.67 12.31
C PHE A 109 -4.60 14.19 11.66
N SER A 110 -5.14 15.31 12.15
CA SER A 110 -6.37 15.91 11.60
C SER A 110 -6.20 16.37 10.15
N GLN A 111 -5.04 16.94 9.81
CA GLN A 111 -4.73 17.35 8.44
C GLN A 111 -4.72 16.17 7.46
N LYS A 112 -4.14 15.04 7.88
CA LYS A 112 -4.03 13.83 7.06
C LYS A 112 -5.40 13.29 6.64
N TYR A 113 -6.30 13.06 7.58
CA TYR A 113 -7.62 12.48 7.26
C TYR A 113 -8.50 13.47 6.50
N PHE A 114 -8.43 14.76 6.85
CA PHE A 114 -9.13 15.81 6.09
C PHE A 114 -8.66 15.85 4.63
N ALA A 115 -7.34 15.84 4.39
CA ALA A 115 -6.78 15.81 3.05
C ALA A 115 -7.14 14.52 2.31
N ALA A 116 -7.18 13.37 3.01
CA ALA A 116 -7.57 12.09 2.43
C ALA A 116 -9.04 12.09 1.98
N GLU A 117 -9.98 12.63 2.75
CA GLU A 117 -11.38 12.77 2.33
C GLU A 117 -11.50 13.62 1.06
N HIS A 118 -10.80 14.75 1.01
CA HIS A 118 -10.84 15.61 -0.17
C HIS A 118 -10.17 14.96 -1.38
N LEU A 119 -9.05 14.26 -1.19
CA LEU A 119 -8.41 13.49 -2.25
C LEU A 119 -9.33 12.38 -2.78
N MET A 120 -10.13 11.77 -1.91
CA MET A 120 -11.11 10.76 -2.29
C MET A 120 -12.15 11.32 -3.28
N GLU A 121 -12.70 12.50 -2.98
CA GLU A 121 -13.63 13.20 -3.87
C GLU A 121 -12.95 13.59 -5.19
N PHE A 122 -11.73 14.12 -5.12
CA PHE A 122 -10.94 14.51 -6.28
C PHE A 122 -10.68 13.32 -7.22
N LEU A 123 -10.24 12.18 -6.68
CA LEU A 123 -10.00 10.96 -7.46
C LEU A 123 -11.29 10.42 -8.08
N ALA A 124 -12.39 10.38 -7.33
CA ALA A 124 -13.68 9.92 -7.82
C ALA A 124 -14.24 10.80 -8.94
N ALA A 125 -14.12 12.13 -8.81
CA ALA A 125 -14.72 13.08 -9.74
C ALA A 125 -13.86 13.35 -10.98
N ARG A 126 -12.54 13.44 -10.83
CA ARG A 126 -11.63 13.86 -11.91
C ARG A 126 -10.95 12.68 -12.61
N PHE A 127 -10.85 11.54 -11.94
CA PHE A 127 -9.97 10.45 -12.35
C PHE A 127 -10.57 9.05 -12.20
N PRO A 128 -11.85 8.80 -12.58
CA PRO A 128 -12.43 7.47 -12.48
C PRO A 128 -11.64 6.42 -13.27
N ASP A 129 -11.18 6.77 -14.49
CA ASP A 129 -10.40 5.86 -15.35
C ASP A 129 -8.93 5.71 -14.91
N LYS A 130 -8.46 6.55 -13.99
CA LYS A 130 -7.06 6.53 -13.53
C LYS A 130 -6.88 5.83 -12.19
N LEU A 131 -7.99 5.39 -11.56
CA LEU A 131 -7.95 4.63 -10.31
C LEU A 131 -7.27 3.28 -10.48
N ASP A 132 -7.53 2.57 -11.59
CA ASP A 132 -6.95 1.24 -11.81
C ASP A 132 -5.41 1.27 -11.93
N PRO A 133 -4.80 2.17 -12.74
CA PRO A 133 -3.33 2.28 -12.76
C PRO A 133 -2.70 2.74 -11.45
N LEU A 134 -3.39 3.59 -10.66
CA LEU A 134 -2.92 3.93 -9.30
C LEU A 134 -3.01 2.72 -8.37
N TRP A 135 -4.07 1.92 -8.50
CA TRP A 135 -4.27 0.70 -7.73
C TRP A 135 -3.22 -0.36 -8.07
N GLU A 136 -2.84 -0.50 -9.34
CA GLU A 136 -1.73 -1.39 -9.72
C GLU A 136 -0.43 -1.01 -9.01
N LYS A 137 -0.13 0.28 -8.88
CA LYS A 137 1.04 0.75 -8.12
C LYS A 137 0.94 0.50 -6.63
N TRP A 138 -0.25 0.55 -6.06
CA TRP A 138 -0.49 0.09 -4.70
C TRP A 138 -0.19 -1.40 -4.55
N MET A 139 -0.71 -2.23 -5.45
CA MET A 139 -0.49 -3.68 -5.42
C MET A 139 1.00 -4.04 -5.56
N GLU A 140 1.74 -3.34 -6.42
CA GLU A 140 3.21 -3.51 -6.51
C GLU A 140 3.91 -3.25 -5.17
N LEU A 141 3.41 -2.30 -4.36
CA LEU A 141 3.93 -2.01 -3.03
C LEU A 141 3.61 -3.13 -2.03
N GLU A 142 2.39 -3.68 -2.07
CA GLU A 142 2.00 -4.82 -1.24
C GLU A 142 2.79 -6.08 -1.57
N THR A 143 2.97 -6.38 -2.87
CA THR A 143 3.79 -7.52 -3.32
C THR A 143 5.25 -7.36 -2.88
N ARG A 144 5.83 -6.16 -2.96
CA ARG A 144 7.19 -5.91 -2.47
C ARG A 144 7.34 -6.21 -0.98
N ARG A 145 6.34 -5.87 -0.16
CA ARG A 145 6.31 -6.22 1.26
C ARG A 145 6.27 -7.74 1.45
N GLU A 146 5.40 -8.43 0.73
CA GLU A 146 5.28 -9.90 0.80
C GLU A 146 6.62 -10.58 0.44
N ASP A 147 7.24 -10.16 -0.66
CA ASP A 147 8.54 -10.66 -1.10
C ASP A 147 9.64 -10.42 -0.06
N ALA A 148 9.67 -9.23 0.58
CA ALA A 148 10.63 -8.90 1.61
C ALA A 148 10.45 -9.77 2.87
N GLN A 149 9.20 -10.01 3.28
CA GLN A 149 8.86 -10.86 4.42
C GLN A 149 9.18 -12.34 4.16
N ASP A 150 8.92 -12.83 2.95
CA ASP A 150 9.24 -14.20 2.57
C ASP A 150 10.75 -14.43 2.42
N ALA A 151 11.48 -13.45 1.90
CA ALA A 151 12.95 -13.49 1.88
C ALA A 151 13.53 -13.54 3.30
N ALA A 152 12.95 -12.78 4.25
CA ALA A 152 13.36 -12.79 5.65
C ALA A 152 13.15 -14.17 6.29
N LYS A 153 11.97 -14.79 6.10
CA LYS A 153 11.64 -16.14 6.63
C LYS A 153 12.57 -17.22 6.06
N LYS A 154 12.85 -17.17 4.75
CA LYS A 154 13.79 -18.09 4.10
C LYS A 154 15.21 -17.91 4.61
N SER A 155 15.62 -16.67 4.89
CA SER A 155 16.96 -16.37 5.44
C SER A 155 17.09 -16.71 6.93
N SER A 156 16.00 -16.72 7.70
CA SER A 156 16.01 -17.05 9.14
C SER A 156 15.97 -18.55 9.43
N GLY A 157 15.99 -19.41 8.40
CA GLY A 157 16.09 -20.87 8.56
C GLY A 157 14.76 -21.56 8.92
N GLU A 158 13.62 -20.89 8.73
CA GLU A 158 12.30 -21.51 8.84
C GLU A 158 11.88 -22.10 7.49
N SER A 159 12.79 -22.83 6.85
CA SER A 159 12.44 -23.77 5.81
C SER A 159 11.89 -25.01 6.50
N SER A 160 10.56 -25.10 6.54
CA SER A 160 9.84 -26.33 6.87
C SER A 160 10.49 -27.47 6.11
N GLU A 161 11.14 -28.38 6.84
CA GLU A 161 11.51 -29.69 6.34
C GLU A 161 10.21 -30.44 6.00
N GLU A 162 9.68 -30.26 4.80
CA GLU A 162 8.96 -31.37 4.14
C GLU A 162 10.03 -32.30 3.58
N ASP A 163 10.57 -33.11 4.49
CA ASP A 163 11.57 -34.10 4.19
C ASP A 163 10.94 -35.17 3.29
N THR A 164 11.35 -35.10 2.04
CA THR A 164 10.99 -36.00 0.97
C THR A 164 11.61 -37.36 1.29
N LYS A 165 10.81 -38.34 1.73
CA LYS A 165 11.34 -39.69 2.00
C LYS A 165 11.77 -40.34 0.67
N PRO A 166 13.05 -40.72 0.50
CA PRO A 166 13.54 -41.30 -0.75
C PRO A 166 13.17 -42.79 -0.89
N SER A 167 12.99 -43.16 -2.15
CA SER A 167 12.76 -44.50 -2.70
C SER A 167 14.01 -45.42 -2.66
N GLY A 168 13.77 -46.74 -2.56
CA GLY A 168 14.72 -47.85 -2.85
C GLY A 168 15.25 -48.56 -1.60
N THR A 169 15.29 -49.90 -1.47
CA THR A 169 15.45 -50.96 -2.47
C THR A 169 15.02 -52.34 -1.90
N GLU A 170 14.45 -53.18 -2.76
CA GLU A 170 14.13 -54.62 -2.66
C GLU A 170 15.33 -55.52 -2.21
N PRO A 171 15.13 -56.80 -1.78
CA PRO A 171 14.72 -57.87 -2.69
C PRO A 171 13.79 -58.98 -2.13
N SER A 172 13.09 -59.64 -3.07
CA SER A 172 12.41 -60.94 -2.94
C SER A 172 13.32 -62.06 -2.37
N PRO A 173 12.77 -63.10 -1.70
CA PRO A 173 12.69 -64.39 -2.40
C PRO A 173 11.51 -65.33 -2.02
N LEU A 174 11.07 -66.09 -3.03
CA LEU A 174 10.68 -67.51 -3.11
C LEU A 174 9.64 -68.16 -2.16
N GLY A 175 8.79 -68.99 -2.80
CA GLY A 175 8.04 -70.15 -2.28
C GLY A 175 6.64 -70.22 -2.90
N ASP A 176 6.44 -70.74 -4.11
CA ASP A 176 6.27 -72.16 -4.47
C ASP A 176 5.40 -72.95 -3.47
N GLU A 177 4.08 -73.00 -3.71
CA GLU A 177 3.27 -74.17 -4.12
C GLU A 177 1.76 -73.86 -4.05
#